data_AF-A0A7R9MST7-F1
#
_entry.id   AF-A0A7R9MST7-F1
#
_cell.length_a   1.000
_cell.length_b   1.000
_cell.length_c   1.000
_cell.angle_alpha   90.00
_cell.angle_beta   90.00
_cell.angle_gamma   90.00
#
_symmetry.space_group_name_H-M   'P 1'
#
loop_
_entity.id
_entity.type
_entity.pdbx_description
1 polymer ?
#
loop_
_entity_poly.entity_id
_entity_poly.type
_entity_poly.pdbx_seq_one_letter_code
_entity_poly.pdbx_strand_id
1 'polypeptide(L)'
;MSFAGCLGALRENLFLLKLYSLLLLLLFVGEVILSTVAFVFPNSFSYYLKESLSKDPIIKYRDDTNLQNLIDVIQTEFKCCGISDKGYKDWSRNIYFECNQTNPSPERCAVPFSCCRNSKNFDSGLINIMCGYNVQNISSVVEVNKYIFTRGCIEAITEIIERNMNLVAA
;
A
#
# COMPACT_ATOMS: atom_id res chain seq x y z
N MET A 1 26.01 4.38 6.41
CA MET A 1 27.00 5.12 5.58
C MET A 1 27.22 6.55 6.04
N SER A 2 26.18 7.29 6.42
CA SER A 2 26.28 8.73 6.79
C SER A 2 27.22 9.01 7.98
N PHE A 3 27.26 8.15 9.00
CA PHE A 3 28.18 8.31 10.13
C PHE A 3 29.66 8.16 9.74
N ALA A 4 30.00 7.13 8.94
CA ALA A 4 31.36 6.90 8.46
C ALA A 4 31.84 7.99 7.50
N GLY A 5 30.94 8.51 6.65
CA GLY A 5 31.23 9.64 5.78
C GLY A 5 31.48 10.94 6.57
N CYS A 6 30.60 11.26 7.53
CA CYS A 6 30.73 12.46 8.35
C CYS A 6 31.99 12.42 9.24
N LEU A 7 32.24 11.32 9.95
CA LEU A 7 33.44 11.18 10.77
C LEU A 7 34.72 11.05 9.95
N GLY A 8 34.67 10.38 8.79
CA GLY A 8 35.79 10.27 7.87
C GLY A 8 36.25 11.65 7.37
N ALA A 9 35.30 12.53 7.05
CA ALA A 9 35.59 13.91 6.67
C ALA A 9 36.08 14.77 7.85
N LEU A 10 35.40 14.71 9.02
CA LEU A 10 35.76 15.49 10.20
C LEU A 10 37.12 15.13 10.79
N ARG A 11 37.54 13.87 10.68
CA ARG A 11 38.81 13.37 11.22
C ARG A 11 39.91 13.23 10.15
N GLU A 12 39.66 13.70 8.93
CA GLU A 12 40.54 13.52 7.75
C GLU A 12 41.05 12.08 7.57
N ASN A 13 40.23 11.10 7.96
CA ASN A 13 40.64 9.70 7.94
C ASN A 13 40.40 9.11 6.55
N LEU A 14 41.47 9.13 5.74
CA LEU A 14 41.50 8.59 4.37
C LEU A 14 40.99 7.15 4.26
N PHE A 15 41.17 6.31 5.27
CA PHE A 15 40.67 4.93 5.26
C PHE A 15 39.14 4.89 5.37
N LEU A 16 38.57 5.65 6.32
CA LEU A 16 37.11 5.77 6.47
C LEU A 16 36.46 6.38 5.22
N LEU A 17 37.11 7.37 4.60
CA LEU A 17 36.60 8.02 3.39
C LEU A 17 36.61 7.06 2.18
N LYS A 18 37.69 6.27 2.00
CA LYS A 18 37.76 5.23 0.95
C LYS A 18 36.71 4.14 1.15
N LEU A 19 36.52 3.67 2.39
CA LEU A 19 35.48 2.69 2.71
C LEU A 19 34.07 3.24 2.42
N TYR A 20 33.80 4.48 2.80
CA TYR A 20 32.54 5.15 2.49
C TYR A 20 32.30 5.24 0.98
N SER A 21 33.31 5.68 0.22
CA SER A 21 33.22 5.77 -1.24
C SER A 21 33.01 4.40 -1.91
N LEU A 22 33.66 3.35 -1.42
CA LEU A 22 33.48 1.99 -1.94
C LEU A 22 32.05 1.49 -1.68
N LEU A 23 31.53 1.69 -0.46
CA LEU A 23 30.17 1.30 -0.10
C LEU A 23 29.12 2.05 -0.94
N LEU A 24 29.31 3.35 -1.17
CA LEU A 24 28.45 4.12 -2.07
C LEU A 24 28.48 3.59 -3.50
N LEU A 25 29.67 3.27 -4.02
CA LEU A 25 29.81 2.71 -5.36
C LEU A 25 29.07 1.36 -5.49
N LEU A 26 29.21 0.48 -4.48
CA LEU A 26 28.53 -0.81 -4.47
C LEU A 26 27.01 -0.66 -4.40
N LEU A 27 26.51 0.29 -3.60
CA LEU A 27 25.08 0.60 -3.58
C LEU A 27 24.59 1.12 -4.93
N PHE A 28 25.33 2.05 -5.54
CA PHE A 28 24.95 2.62 -6.82
C PHE A 28 24.88 1.54 -7.92
N VAL A 29 25.89 0.66 -7.99
CA VAL A 29 25.88 -0.47 -8.92
C VAL A 29 24.70 -1.41 -8.62
N GLY A 30 24.44 -1.68 -7.34
CA GLY A 30 23.29 -2.49 -6.92
C GLY A 30 21.95 -1.89 -7.33
N GLU A 31 21.75 -0.58 -7.15
CA GLU A 31 20.54 0.14 -7.55
C GLU A 31 20.34 0.11 -9.07
N VAL A 32 21.40 0.29 -9.85
CA VAL A 32 21.34 0.20 -11.33
C VAL A 32 20.92 -1.21 -11.77
N ILE A 33 21.48 -2.25 -11.16
CA ILE A 33 21.11 -3.64 -11.46
C ILE A 33 19.63 -3.90 -11.11
N LEU A 34 19.20 -3.53 -9.90
CA LEU A 34 17.82 -3.71 -9.45
C LEU A 34 16.83 -2.93 -10.33
N SER A 35 17.16 -1.69 -10.67
CA SER A 35 16.36 -0.84 -11.56
C SER A 35 16.23 -1.46 -12.95
N THR A 36 17.33 -1.93 -13.54
CA THR A 36 17.33 -2.58 -14.85
C THR A 36 16.47 -3.85 -14.85
N VAL A 37 16.59 -4.70 -13.81
CA VAL A 37 15.79 -5.92 -13.68
C VAL A 37 14.30 -5.60 -13.54
N ALA A 38 13.96 -4.62 -12.69
CA ALA A 38 12.57 -4.20 -12.48
C ALA A 38 11.95 -3.65 -13.78
N PHE A 39 12.72 -2.92 -14.58
CA PHE A 39 12.29 -2.37 -15.86
C PHE A 39 12.11 -3.44 -16.95
N VAL A 40 13.04 -4.40 -17.05
CA VAL A 40 13.00 -5.44 -18.10
C VAL A 40 11.93 -6.50 -17.83
N PHE A 41 11.61 -6.77 -16.55
CA PHE A 41 10.66 -7.82 -16.16
C PHE A 41 9.45 -7.28 -15.37
N PRO A 42 8.58 -6.45 -15.99
CA PRO A 42 7.45 -5.81 -15.29
C PRO A 42 6.42 -6.83 -14.79
N ASN A 43 6.23 -7.93 -15.52
CA ASN A 43 5.30 -9.00 -15.15
C ASN A 43 5.77 -9.76 -13.91
N SER A 44 7.07 -10.05 -13.81
CA SER A 44 7.66 -10.70 -12.63
C SER A 44 7.59 -9.78 -11.42
N PHE A 45 7.92 -8.49 -11.59
CA PHE A 45 7.79 -7.49 -10.51
C PHE A 45 6.35 -7.40 -9.99
N SER A 46 5.36 -7.32 -10.89
CA SER A 46 3.94 -7.34 -10.53
C SER A 46 3.51 -8.62 -9.83
N TYR A 47 4.06 -9.78 -10.22
CA TYR A 47 3.83 -11.05 -9.55
C TYR A 47 4.39 -11.06 -8.13
N TYR A 48 5.64 -10.61 -7.92
CA TYR A 48 6.24 -10.54 -6.58
C TYR A 48 5.53 -9.52 -5.67
N LEU A 49 5.11 -8.38 -6.21
CA LEU A 49 4.25 -7.44 -5.48
C LEU A 49 2.94 -8.10 -5.08
N LYS A 50 2.28 -8.81 -6.02
CA LYS A 50 1.08 -9.59 -5.72
C LYS A 50 1.34 -10.61 -4.64
N GLU A 51 2.40 -11.39 -4.71
CA GLU A 51 2.68 -12.43 -3.72
C GLU A 51 3.01 -11.84 -2.33
N SER A 52 3.85 -10.80 -2.29
CA SER A 52 4.26 -10.14 -1.03
C SER A 52 3.12 -9.38 -0.36
N LEU A 53 2.19 -8.83 -1.15
CA LEU A 53 1.02 -8.11 -0.63
C LEU A 53 -0.19 -9.01 -0.46
N SER A 54 -0.31 -10.15 -1.12
CA SER A 54 -1.51 -11.02 -1.02
C SER A 54 -1.47 -11.99 0.16
N LYS A 55 -0.27 -12.31 0.69
CA LYS A 55 -0.09 -13.18 1.85
C LYS A 55 -0.52 -12.47 3.14
N ASP A 56 -1.80 -12.62 3.46
CA ASP A 56 -2.40 -12.39 4.77
C ASP A 56 -2.57 -10.96 5.34
N PRO A 57 -2.38 -9.81 4.64
CA PRO A 57 -2.44 -8.52 5.34
C PRO A 57 -3.85 -8.17 5.79
N ILE A 58 -4.85 -8.50 4.97
CA ILE A 58 -6.26 -8.28 5.30
C ILE A 58 -6.70 -9.18 6.45
N ILE A 59 -6.24 -10.44 6.49
CA ILE A 59 -6.60 -11.37 7.57
C ILE A 59 -6.07 -10.84 8.91
N LYS A 60 -4.82 -10.37 8.94
CA LYS A 60 -4.14 -9.85 10.13
C LYS A 60 -4.37 -8.37 10.41
N TYR A 61 -5.25 -7.70 9.66
CA TYR A 61 -5.42 -6.24 9.71
C TYR A 61 -5.66 -5.70 11.13
N ARG A 62 -6.41 -6.45 11.97
CA ARG A 62 -6.69 -6.07 13.36
C ARG A 62 -5.70 -6.63 14.38
N ASP A 63 -4.78 -7.51 13.97
CA ASP A 63 -3.86 -8.21 14.88
C ASP A 63 -2.58 -7.39 15.14
N ASP A 64 -2.21 -6.49 14.21
CA ASP A 64 -1.03 -5.64 14.30
C ASP A 64 -1.37 -4.19 13.92
N THR A 65 -1.23 -3.27 14.87
CA THR A 65 -1.47 -1.84 14.69
C THR A 65 -0.59 -1.21 13.61
N ASN A 66 0.66 -1.66 13.46
CA ASN A 66 1.55 -1.15 12.42
C ASN A 66 1.08 -1.58 11.04
N LEU A 67 0.66 -2.84 10.91
CA LEU A 67 0.07 -3.36 9.69
C LEU A 67 -1.24 -2.63 9.35
N GLN A 68 -2.08 -2.38 10.36
CA GLN A 68 -3.32 -1.63 10.21
C GLN A 68 -3.05 -0.23 9.64
N ASN A 69 -2.14 0.52 10.26
CA ASN A 69 -1.75 1.86 9.85
C ASN A 69 -1.16 1.86 8.42
N LEU A 70 -0.31 0.88 8.09
CA LEU A 70 0.26 0.74 6.76
C LEU A 70 -0.82 0.53 5.70
N ILE A 71 -1.76 -0.38 5.93
CA ILE A 71 -2.88 -0.62 5.00
C ILE A 71 -3.74 0.64 4.88
N ASP A 72 -4.02 1.32 5.98
CA ASP A 72 -4.85 2.53 5.98
C ASP A 72 -4.20 3.67 5.18
N VAL A 73 -2.88 3.85 5.31
CA VAL A 73 -2.10 4.80 4.50
C VAL A 73 -2.15 4.41 3.03
N ILE A 74 -1.88 3.14 2.70
CA ILE A 74 -1.89 2.68 1.30
C ILE A 74 -3.26 2.92 0.65
N GLN A 75 -4.35 2.56 1.33
CA GLN A 75 -5.71 2.72 0.79
C GLN A 75 -6.09 4.20 0.59
N THR A 76 -5.68 5.06 1.53
CA THR A 76 -5.95 6.49 1.46
C THR A 76 -5.13 7.18 0.37
N GLU A 77 -3.82 6.92 0.30
CA GLU A 77 -2.90 7.56 -0.64
C GLU A 77 -3.12 7.08 -2.08
N PHE A 78 -3.27 5.78 -2.29
CA PHE A 78 -3.44 5.19 -3.62
C PHE A 78 -4.91 5.11 -4.07
N LYS A 79 -5.85 5.58 -3.24
CA LYS A 79 -7.28 5.66 -3.56
C LYS A 79 -7.82 4.31 -4.01
N CYS A 80 -7.63 3.32 -3.16
CA CYS A 80 -7.93 1.91 -3.40
C CYS A 80 -8.52 1.27 -2.15
N CYS A 81 -9.12 0.09 -2.28
CA CYS A 81 -9.68 -0.67 -1.16
C CYS A 81 -9.47 -2.16 -1.39
N GLY A 82 -8.98 -2.85 -0.37
CA GLY A 82 -8.52 -4.23 -0.52
C GLY A 82 -7.17 -4.34 -1.23
N ILE A 83 -6.80 -5.55 -1.65
CA ILE A 83 -5.45 -5.84 -2.16
C ILE A 83 -5.51 -6.33 -3.60
N SER A 84 -6.30 -7.37 -3.83
CA SER A 84 -6.45 -8.08 -5.09
C SER A 84 -7.40 -7.38 -6.07
N ASP A 85 -7.57 -7.97 -7.24
CA ASP A 85 -8.56 -7.61 -8.27
C ASP A 85 -10.01 -7.63 -7.76
N LYS A 86 -10.29 -8.36 -6.67
CA LYS A 86 -11.61 -8.33 -6.00
C LYS A 86 -11.87 -7.02 -5.24
N GLY A 87 -10.84 -6.20 -5.06
CA GLY A 87 -10.90 -4.89 -4.42
C GLY A 87 -11.55 -4.96 -3.04
N TYR A 88 -12.56 -4.12 -2.81
CA TYR A 88 -13.22 -3.99 -1.51
C TYR A 88 -13.84 -5.31 -0.97
N LYS A 89 -14.09 -6.31 -1.82
CA LYS A 89 -14.61 -7.61 -1.41
C LYS A 89 -13.56 -8.49 -0.73
N ASP A 90 -12.27 -8.15 -0.83
CA ASP A 90 -11.23 -8.86 -0.10
C ASP A 90 -11.44 -8.84 1.42
N TRP A 91 -12.08 -7.79 1.93
CA TRP A 91 -12.39 -7.62 3.35
C TRP A 91 -13.26 -8.74 3.91
N SER A 92 -13.99 -9.48 3.07
CA SER A 92 -14.67 -10.71 3.49
C SER A 92 -13.73 -11.80 4.04
N ARG A 93 -12.42 -11.73 3.81
CA ARG A 93 -11.43 -12.67 4.36
C ARG A 93 -11.03 -12.37 5.81
N ASN A 94 -11.34 -11.18 6.31
CA ASN A 94 -11.03 -10.80 7.68
C ASN A 94 -12.21 -11.17 8.60
N ILE A 95 -11.93 -11.79 9.75
CA ILE A 95 -12.96 -12.26 10.69
C ILE A 95 -13.92 -11.16 11.19
N TYR A 96 -13.47 -9.90 11.26
CA TYR A 96 -14.28 -8.77 11.70
C TYR A 96 -15.16 -8.20 10.58
N PHE A 97 -14.74 -8.32 9.32
CA PHE A 97 -15.44 -7.76 8.15
C PHE A 97 -16.15 -8.83 7.31
N GLU A 98 -15.96 -10.11 7.62
CA GLU A 98 -16.55 -11.25 6.93
C GLU A 98 -18.06 -11.05 6.80
N CYS A 99 -18.53 -11.06 5.54
CA CYS A 99 -19.93 -10.81 5.24
C CYS A 99 -20.75 -12.10 5.38
N ASN A 100 -20.95 -12.52 6.62
CA ASN A 100 -21.76 -13.67 6.99
C ASN A 100 -22.86 -13.25 7.97
N GLN A 101 -24.06 -13.81 7.82
CA GLN A 101 -25.20 -13.50 8.69
C GLN A 101 -24.94 -13.91 10.14
N THR A 102 -24.14 -14.96 10.37
CA THR A 102 -23.76 -15.46 11.70
C THR A 102 -22.59 -14.70 12.33
N ASN A 103 -21.90 -13.83 11.59
CA ASN A 103 -20.79 -13.05 12.13
C ASN A 103 -21.33 -12.02 13.16
N PRO A 104 -20.93 -12.10 14.45
CA PRO A 104 -21.40 -11.18 15.48
C PRO A 104 -20.73 -9.81 15.41
N SER A 105 -19.70 -9.65 14.57
CA SER A 105 -18.96 -8.40 14.46
C SER A 105 -19.87 -7.24 14.04
N PRO A 106 -19.78 -6.07 14.72
CA PRO A 106 -20.49 -4.86 14.30
C PRO A 106 -19.98 -4.34 12.94
N GLU A 107 -18.77 -4.72 12.53
CA GLU A 107 -18.16 -4.34 11.26
C GLU A 107 -18.42 -5.37 10.14
N ARG A 108 -19.27 -6.37 10.38
CA ARG A 108 -19.61 -7.38 9.36
C ARG A 108 -20.12 -6.72 8.07
N CYS A 109 -19.75 -7.27 6.92
CA CYS A 109 -20.08 -6.72 5.60
C CYS A 109 -19.63 -5.26 5.38
N ALA A 110 -18.75 -4.72 6.23
CA ALA A 110 -18.19 -3.39 6.08
C ALA A 110 -16.78 -3.44 5.49
N VAL A 111 -16.20 -2.27 5.25
CA VAL A 111 -14.77 -2.08 4.95
C VAL A 111 -14.22 -0.99 5.86
N PRO A 112 -12.90 -0.92 6.10
CA PRO A 112 -12.33 0.12 6.94
C PRO A 112 -12.54 1.53 6.38
N PHE A 113 -12.42 2.51 7.27
CA PHE A 113 -12.59 3.92 6.94
C PHE A 113 -11.57 4.44 5.91
N SER A 114 -10.40 3.81 5.81
CA SER A 114 -9.36 4.15 4.84
C SER A 114 -9.79 3.89 3.38
N CYS A 115 -10.84 3.08 3.17
CA CYS A 115 -11.47 2.93 1.87
C CYS A 115 -12.40 4.09 1.48
N CYS A 116 -12.70 5.04 2.38
CA CYS A 116 -13.64 6.14 2.10
C CYS A 116 -13.11 7.13 1.05
N ARG A 117 -13.93 7.45 0.04
CA ARG A 117 -13.57 8.46 -0.98
C ARG A 117 -13.52 9.88 -0.41
N ASN A 118 -14.54 10.23 0.37
CA ASN A 118 -14.70 11.55 0.94
C ASN A 118 -14.91 11.41 2.44
N SER A 119 -13.83 11.09 3.16
CA SER A 119 -13.90 10.99 4.61
C SER A 119 -14.28 12.33 5.25
N LYS A 120 -13.98 13.49 4.62
CA LYS A 120 -14.23 14.84 5.17
C LYS A 120 -15.52 15.52 4.68
N ASN A 121 -16.57 14.75 4.35
CA ASN A 121 -17.76 15.26 3.64
C ASN A 121 -18.85 15.90 4.50
N PHE A 122 -18.62 16.11 5.80
CA PHE A 122 -19.52 16.94 6.59
C PHE A 122 -18.99 18.38 6.52
N ASP A 123 -19.83 19.34 6.11
CA ASP A 123 -19.51 20.79 6.07
C ASP A 123 -18.95 21.33 7.40
N SER A 124 -19.08 20.55 8.47
CA SER A 124 -18.55 20.73 9.81
C SER A 124 -17.12 20.18 10.05
N GLY A 125 -16.43 19.65 9.03
CA GLY A 125 -15.07 19.10 9.14
C GLY A 125 -14.97 17.72 9.80
N LEU A 126 -16.11 17.04 10.01
CA LEU A 126 -16.16 15.71 10.63
C LEU A 126 -15.75 14.61 9.66
N ILE A 127 -15.00 13.63 10.18
CA ILE A 127 -14.55 12.46 9.42
C ILE A 127 -15.65 11.39 9.46
N ASN A 128 -16.21 11.03 8.30
CA ASN A 128 -17.12 9.91 8.15
C ASN A 128 -16.35 8.58 8.20
N ILE A 129 -16.17 8.06 9.42
CA ILE A 129 -15.56 6.75 9.66
C ILE A 129 -16.48 5.57 9.31
N MET A 130 -17.78 5.81 9.06
CA MET A 130 -18.80 4.79 8.81
C MET A 130 -19.18 4.66 7.33
N CYS A 131 -18.46 5.31 6.40
CA CYS A 131 -18.82 5.27 4.97
C CYS A 131 -18.81 3.84 4.38
N GLY A 132 -18.01 2.95 4.98
CA GLY A 132 -17.85 1.57 4.56
C GLY A 132 -18.87 0.62 5.17
N TYR A 133 -19.82 1.10 5.99
CA TYR A 133 -20.79 0.25 6.66
C TYR A 133 -21.73 -0.45 5.66
N ASN A 134 -21.85 -1.78 5.79
CA ASN A 134 -22.76 -2.63 5.00
C ASN A 134 -22.56 -2.59 3.47
N VAL A 135 -21.49 -1.98 2.98
CA VAL A 135 -21.23 -1.80 1.53
C VAL A 135 -21.03 -3.12 0.80
N GLN A 136 -20.60 -4.18 1.50
CA GLN A 136 -20.45 -5.49 0.88
C GLN A 136 -21.80 -6.17 0.58
N ASN A 137 -22.92 -5.72 1.15
CA ASN A 137 -24.26 -6.25 0.83
C ASN A 137 -24.91 -5.56 -0.39
N ILE A 138 -24.36 -4.45 -0.86
CA ILE A 138 -24.88 -3.73 -2.02
C ILE A 138 -24.42 -4.46 -3.29
N SER A 139 -25.37 -4.83 -4.17
CA SER A 139 -25.07 -5.59 -5.40
C SER A 139 -24.46 -4.70 -6.50
N SER A 140 -24.80 -3.41 -6.52
CA SER A 140 -24.32 -2.47 -7.52
C SER A 140 -22.97 -1.87 -7.14
N VAL A 141 -21.91 -2.25 -7.86
CA VAL A 141 -20.56 -1.66 -7.68
C VAL A 141 -20.58 -0.16 -7.96
N VAL A 142 -21.44 0.31 -8.88
CA VAL A 142 -21.59 1.73 -9.23
C VAL A 142 -22.11 2.53 -8.03
N GLU A 143 -23.02 1.95 -7.26
CA GLU A 143 -23.55 2.58 -6.05
C GLU A 143 -22.51 2.61 -4.93
N VAL A 144 -21.82 1.48 -4.69
CA VAL A 144 -20.74 1.39 -3.70
C VAL A 144 -19.62 2.41 -3.99
N ASN A 145 -19.27 2.58 -5.27
CA ASN A 145 -18.20 3.48 -5.70
C ASN A 145 -18.50 4.97 -5.46
N LYS A 146 -19.73 5.34 -5.05
CA LYS A 146 -20.05 6.70 -4.59
C LYS A 146 -19.46 7.00 -3.20
N TYR A 147 -19.31 5.97 -2.37
CA TYR A 147 -18.92 6.12 -0.95
C TYR A 147 -17.47 5.69 -0.70
N ILE A 148 -17.03 4.62 -1.34
CA ILE A 148 -15.70 4.04 -1.16
C ILE A 148 -14.93 3.88 -2.47
N PHE A 149 -13.62 3.67 -2.36
CA PHE A 149 -12.83 3.10 -3.45
C PHE A 149 -13.21 1.63 -3.61
N THR A 150 -13.45 1.16 -4.84
CA THR A 150 -13.83 -0.24 -5.10
C THR A 150 -12.70 -1.07 -5.69
N ARG A 151 -11.68 -0.42 -6.27
CA ARG A 151 -10.54 -1.07 -6.93
C ARG A 151 -9.49 -1.57 -5.93
N GLY A 152 -8.80 -2.64 -6.27
CA GLY A 152 -7.71 -3.19 -5.47
C GLY A 152 -6.47 -2.30 -5.46
N CYS A 153 -5.70 -2.35 -4.36
CA CYS A 153 -4.49 -1.53 -4.24
C CYS A 153 -3.35 -1.98 -5.14
N ILE A 154 -3.22 -3.28 -5.42
CA ILE A 154 -2.17 -3.74 -6.35
C ILE A 154 -2.41 -3.14 -7.74
N GLU A 155 -3.64 -3.21 -8.24
CA GLU A 155 -4.00 -2.64 -9.54
C GLU A 155 -3.78 -1.12 -9.56
N ALA A 156 -4.23 -0.41 -8.52
CA ALA A 156 -4.06 1.04 -8.41
C ALA A 156 -2.57 1.46 -8.39
N ILE A 157 -1.73 0.73 -7.67
CA ILE A 157 -0.29 0.99 -7.58
C ILE A 157 0.38 0.70 -8.93
N THR A 158 0.07 -0.44 -9.55
CA THR A 158 0.63 -0.80 -10.87
C THR A 158 0.30 0.27 -11.90
N GLU A 159 -0.95 0.73 -11.97
CA GLU A 159 -1.39 1.78 -12.91
C GLU A 159 -0.62 3.11 -12.68
N ILE A 160 -0.38 3.49 -11.42
CA ILE A 160 0.37 4.68 -11.07
C ILE A 160 1.85 4.54 -11.46
N ILE A 161 2.44 3.37 -11.25
CA ILE A 161 3.81 3.08 -11.67
C ILE A 161 3.90 3.18 -13.19
N GLU A 162 3.02 2.50 -13.92
CA GLU A 162 3.00 2.51 -15.39
C GLU A 162 2.85 3.91 -15.96
N ARG A 163 1.95 4.72 -15.38
CA ARG A 163 1.75 6.10 -15.82
C ARG A 163 2.98 6.99 -15.61
N ASN A 164 3.72 6.78 -14.51
CA ASN A 164 4.87 7.61 -14.15
C ASN A 164 6.22 7.00 -14.54
N MET A 165 6.26 5.78 -15.09
CA MET A 165 7.51 5.12 -15.51
C MET A 165 8.30 5.99 -16.50
N ASN A 166 7.60 6.69 -17.40
CA ASN A 166 8.23 7.62 -18.35
C ASN A 166 8.84 8.87 -17.69
N LEU A 167 8.41 9.23 -16.47
CA LEU A 167 8.95 10.37 -15.71
C LEU A 167 10.13 9.95 -14.82
N VAL A 168 10.18 8.69 -14.39
CA VAL A 168 11.28 8.17 -13.55
C VAL A 168 12.47 7.72 -14.40
N ALA A 169 12.24 7.35 -15.66
CA ALA A 169 13.27 6.96 -16.62
C ALA A 169 13.81 8.12 -17.49
N ALA A 170 13.25 9.32 -17.38
CA ALA A 170 13.67 10.54 -18.09
C ALA A 170 14.53 11.43 -17.19
#